data_AF-A0A368ZG80-F1
#
_entry.id   AF-A0A368ZG80-F1
#
_cell.length_a   1.000
_cell.length_b   1.000
_cell.length_c   1.000
_cell.angle_alpha   90.00
_cell.angle_beta   90.00
_cell.angle_gamma   90.00
#
_symmetry.space_group_name_H-M   'P 1'
#
loop_
_entity.id
_entity.type
_entity.pdbx_description
1 polymer ?
#
loop_
_entity_poly.entity_id
_entity_poly.type
_entity_poly.pdbx_seq_one_letter_code
_entity_poly.pdbx_strand_id
1 'polypeptide(L)'
;MIDFKTITKAVTLITLCVLLHSCYAVKTSDEFYDIKTSELNTLYLIDISGSMEGIDEGSVEDQVMREVGNTAGSKVSKAIGGKIGSILGKQVTKEATKLGAVKRNLIPAIKGLPDGKKFLVFAFNNSVTKQANAFKVADNMARTSSNLFVKNLTAQGGTDTLQGLLQAIATEDVQEIVLMSDGLPNDNPNTVLEEVKKRNTNDVIIHTIAFGEDADLSFMQTLAKENNGTFITSKM
;
A
#
# COMPACT_ATOMS: atom_id res chain seq x y z
N MET A 1 -41.12 23.61 -8.67
CA MET A 1 -41.47 22.79 -7.49
C MET A 1 -40.43 21.68 -7.40
N ILE A 2 -39.46 21.79 -6.50
CA ILE A 2 -38.34 20.83 -6.42
C ILE A 2 -38.87 19.53 -5.80
N ASP A 3 -38.70 18.42 -6.52
CA ASP A 3 -39.20 17.10 -6.11
C ASP A 3 -38.51 16.64 -4.81
N PHE A 4 -39.32 16.43 -3.77
CA PHE A 4 -38.91 15.98 -2.44
C PHE A 4 -38.09 14.69 -2.51
N LYS A 5 -38.37 13.78 -3.47
CA LYS A 5 -37.60 12.54 -3.67
C LYS A 5 -36.17 12.78 -4.15
N THR A 6 -35.95 13.84 -4.93
CA THR A 6 -34.62 14.23 -5.43
C THR A 6 -33.77 14.80 -4.30
N ILE A 7 -34.39 15.57 -3.41
CA ILE A 7 -33.74 16.10 -2.19
C ILE A 7 -33.38 14.95 -1.26
N THR A 8 -34.29 13.99 -1.02
CA THR A 8 -34.00 12.84 -0.15
C THR A 8 -32.81 12.02 -0.66
N LYS A 9 -32.76 11.72 -1.96
CA LYS A 9 -31.65 10.96 -2.56
C LYS A 9 -30.31 11.71 -2.51
N ALA A 10 -30.32 13.02 -2.74
CA ALA A 10 -29.10 13.84 -2.65
C ALA A 10 -28.59 13.91 -1.20
N VAL A 11 -29.50 14.05 -0.23
CA VAL A 11 -29.15 14.03 1.20
C VAL A 11 -28.59 12.66 1.59
N THR A 12 -29.20 11.53 1.18
CA THR A 12 -28.67 10.19 1.49
C THR A 12 -27.27 9.95 0.88
N LEU A 13 -27.01 10.45 -0.32
CA LEU A 13 -25.70 10.34 -0.98
C LEU A 13 -24.64 11.22 -0.30
N ILE A 14 -25.01 12.43 0.12
CA ILE A 14 -24.13 13.33 0.87
C ILE A 14 -23.83 12.74 2.25
N THR A 15 -24.80 12.17 2.96
CA THR A 15 -24.56 11.52 4.25
C THR A 15 -23.69 10.28 4.11
N LEU A 16 -23.83 9.49 3.03
CA LEU A 16 -22.92 8.37 2.73
C LEU A 16 -21.50 8.87 2.42
N CYS A 17 -21.35 9.96 1.67
CA CYS A 17 -20.06 10.59 1.44
C CYS A 17 -19.45 11.15 2.73
N VAL A 18 -20.23 11.79 3.61
CA VAL A 18 -19.73 12.34 4.87
C VAL A 18 -19.35 11.20 5.84
N LEU A 19 -20.06 10.07 5.85
CA LEU A 19 -19.69 8.88 6.62
C LEU A 19 -18.41 8.21 6.09
N LEU A 20 -18.16 8.27 4.77
CA LEU A 20 -16.88 7.84 4.18
C LEU A 20 -15.71 8.79 4.50
N HIS A 21 -15.99 10.05 4.87
CA HIS A 21 -14.95 11.00 5.32
C HIS A 21 -14.82 11.07 6.86
N SER A 22 -15.85 10.68 7.62
CA SER A 22 -15.97 10.95 9.07
C SER A 22 -15.78 9.73 9.98
N CYS A 23 -15.48 8.55 9.45
CA CYS A 23 -15.03 7.41 10.26
C CYS A 23 -13.49 7.31 10.35
N TYR A 24 -12.77 8.43 10.19
CA TYR A 24 -11.42 8.55 10.75
C TYR A 24 -11.54 8.87 12.24
N ALA A 25 -12.05 7.90 13.01
CA ALA A 25 -11.53 7.78 14.36
C ALA A 25 -10.04 7.49 14.16
N VAL A 26 -9.21 8.50 14.40
CA VAL A 26 -7.75 8.38 14.40
C VAL A 26 -7.43 7.38 15.52
N LYS A 27 -7.45 6.09 15.19
CA LYS A 27 -6.67 5.12 15.94
C LYS A 27 -5.24 5.62 15.80
N THR A 28 -4.64 5.97 16.91
CA THR A 28 -3.19 6.10 17.04
C THR A 28 -2.59 4.77 16.57
N SER A 29 -2.16 4.70 15.31
CA SER A 29 -1.57 3.49 14.76
C SER A 29 -0.11 3.45 15.14
N ASP A 30 0.18 3.10 16.40
CA ASP A 30 1.53 2.69 16.81
C ASP A 30 1.89 1.30 16.22
N GLU A 31 0.97 0.70 15.47
CA GLU A 31 1.08 -0.64 14.89
C GLU A 31 0.65 -0.58 13.42
N PHE A 32 1.63 -0.52 12.52
CA PHE A 32 1.41 -0.93 11.12
C PHE A 32 1.67 -2.43 11.06
N TYR A 33 0.59 -3.22 11.12
CA TYR A 33 0.64 -4.69 11.22
C TYR A 33 1.51 -5.21 12.40
N ASP A 34 1.41 -4.62 13.60
CA ASP A 34 2.23 -5.00 14.76
C ASP A 34 3.76 -4.85 14.58
N ILE A 35 4.22 -4.29 13.45
CA ILE A 35 5.56 -3.72 13.38
C ILE A 35 5.52 -2.48 14.25
N LYS A 36 6.19 -2.53 15.39
CA LYS A 36 6.56 -1.33 16.14
C LYS A 36 7.40 -0.50 15.17
N THR A 37 6.76 0.41 14.43
CA THR A 37 7.44 1.36 13.57
C THR A 37 8.24 2.22 14.51
N SER A 38 9.49 1.82 14.64
CA SER A 38 10.39 2.18 15.71
C SER A 38 10.75 3.66 15.61
N GLU A 39 11.60 4.17 16.50
CA GLU A 39 12.24 5.49 16.34
C GLU A 39 13.19 5.54 15.10
N LEU A 40 13.37 4.45 14.36
CA LEU A 40 14.30 4.34 13.24
C LEU A 40 13.82 5.07 11.99
N ASN A 41 14.72 5.45 11.09
CA ASN A 41 14.37 6.04 9.80
C ASN A 41 13.81 4.96 8.84
N THR A 42 12.52 5.06 8.51
CA THR A 42 11.77 4.03 7.77
C THR A 42 11.56 4.37 6.30
N LEU A 43 11.94 3.46 5.42
CA LEU A 43 11.63 3.53 3.99
C LEU A 43 10.53 2.52 3.63
N TYR A 44 9.37 3.02 3.24
CA TYR A 44 8.28 2.20 2.70
C TYR A 44 8.53 1.93 1.22
N LEU A 45 8.81 0.67 0.85
CA LEU A 45 9.09 0.25 -0.52
C LEU A 45 7.89 -0.50 -1.07
N ILE A 46 7.20 0.09 -2.05
CA ILE A 46 5.95 -0.43 -2.59
C ILE A 46 6.17 -1.06 -3.95
N ASP A 47 5.81 -2.33 -4.09
CA ASP A 47 5.71 -2.97 -5.38
C ASP A 47 4.48 -2.42 -6.13
N ILE A 48 4.73 -1.90 -7.34
CA ILE A 48 3.71 -1.43 -8.28
C ILE A 48 3.82 -2.14 -9.63
N SER A 49 4.33 -3.37 -9.63
CA SER A 49 4.35 -4.24 -10.81
C SER A 49 2.95 -4.70 -11.21
N GLY A 50 2.82 -5.28 -12.41
CA GLY A 50 1.53 -5.75 -12.93
C GLY A 50 0.87 -6.84 -12.09
N SER A 51 1.63 -7.67 -11.36
CA SER A 51 1.06 -8.71 -10.49
C SER A 51 0.25 -8.11 -9.32
N MET A 52 0.52 -6.86 -8.97
CA MET A 52 -0.22 -6.09 -7.96
C MET A 52 -1.60 -5.59 -8.43
N GLU A 53 -1.96 -5.81 -9.71
CA GLU A 53 -3.33 -5.66 -10.22
C GLU A 53 -4.24 -6.83 -9.82
N GLY A 54 -3.67 -7.96 -9.38
CA GLY A 54 -4.40 -9.11 -8.86
C GLY A 54 -5.28 -8.74 -7.67
N ILE A 55 -6.29 -9.57 -7.39
CA ILE A 55 -7.17 -9.41 -6.22
C ILE A 55 -6.37 -9.75 -4.97
N ASP A 56 -6.62 -9.03 -3.87
CA ASP A 56 -6.15 -9.45 -2.55
C ASP A 56 -7.30 -10.13 -1.80
N GLU A 57 -7.15 -11.42 -1.52
CA GLU A 57 -8.13 -12.22 -0.79
C GLU A 57 -8.05 -12.05 0.74
N GLY A 58 -7.22 -11.11 1.23
CA GLY A 58 -6.82 -10.86 2.61
C GLY A 58 -7.94 -10.48 3.60
N SER A 59 -7.63 -9.60 4.56
CA SER A 59 -8.40 -9.26 5.76
C SER A 59 -9.93 -9.17 5.60
N VAL A 60 -10.68 -9.20 6.72
CA VAL A 60 -12.15 -9.05 6.70
C VAL A 60 -12.59 -7.78 5.95
N GLU A 61 -11.85 -6.68 6.09
CA GLU A 61 -12.13 -5.44 5.35
C GLU A 61 -11.96 -5.64 3.84
N ASP A 62 -10.93 -6.36 3.41
CA ASP A 62 -10.66 -6.65 2.00
C ASP A 62 -11.72 -7.60 1.41
N GLN A 63 -12.17 -8.60 2.18
CA GLN A 63 -13.26 -9.50 1.78
C GLN A 63 -14.58 -8.75 1.61
N VAL A 64 -14.90 -7.82 2.52
CA VAL A 64 -16.08 -6.95 2.40
C VAL A 64 -15.94 -6.06 1.18
N MET A 65 -14.78 -5.45 0.96
CA MET A 65 -14.53 -4.58 -0.20
C MET A 65 -14.57 -5.37 -1.52
N ARG A 66 -14.19 -6.65 -1.51
CA ARG A 66 -14.32 -7.57 -2.65
C ARG A 66 -15.78 -7.91 -2.94
N GLU A 67 -16.56 -8.25 -1.92
CA GLU A 67 -18.00 -8.51 -2.08
C GLU A 67 -18.72 -7.25 -2.59
N VAL A 68 -18.35 -6.08 -2.04
CA VAL A 68 -18.78 -4.78 -2.53
C VAL A 68 -18.27 -4.53 -3.95
N GLY A 69 -17.05 -4.88 -4.32
CA GLY A 69 -16.53 -4.72 -5.68
C GLY A 69 -17.23 -5.58 -6.71
N ASN A 70 -17.48 -6.86 -6.40
CA ASN A 70 -18.18 -7.79 -7.27
C ASN A 70 -19.66 -7.42 -7.42
N THR A 71 -20.31 -7.06 -6.30
CA THR A 71 -21.72 -6.66 -6.27
C THR A 71 -21.93 -5.25 -6.82
N ALA A 72 -21.11 -4.28 -6.43
CA ALA A 72 -21.23 -2.88 -6.85
C ALA A 72 -20.60 -2.63 -8.23
N GLY A 73 -19.52 -3.29 -8.65
CA GLY A 73 -19.01 -3.17 -10.02
C GLY A 73 -20.06 -3.55 -11.07
N SER A 74 -20.80 -4.64 -10.80
CA SER A 74 -21.90 -5.12 -11.66
C SER A 74 -23.22 -4.36 -11.48
N LYS A 75 -23.54 -3.86 -10.27
CA LYS A 75 -24.79 -3.13 -9.98
C LYS A 75 -24.68 -1.61 -10.13
N VAL A 76 -23.56 -0.95 -9.81
CA VAL A 76 -23.35 0.50 -9.95
C VAL A 76 -23.23 0.91 -11.41
N SER A 77 -22.54 0.11 -12.23
CA SER A 77 -22.52 0.29 -13.69
C SER A 77 -23.94 0.22 -14.28
N LYS A 78 -24.81 -0.66 -13.76
CA LYS A 78 -26.22 -0.81 -14.15
C LYS A 78 -27.19 0.20 -13.52
N ALA A 79 -26.98 0.63 -12.27
CA ALA A 79 -27.94 1.42 -11.49
C ALA A 79 -27.69 2.93 -11.55
N ILE A 80 -26.43 3.38 -11.61
CA ILE A 80 -26.08 4.80 -11.76
C ILE A 80 -26.00 5.18 -13.24
N GLY A 81 -25.56 4.26 -14.10
CA GLY A 81 -25.47 4.45 -15.55
C GLY A 81 -24.49 5.57 -15.97
N GLY A 82 -24.05 5.54 -17.23
CA GLY A 82 -23.21 6.60 -17.79
C GLY A 82 -21.81 6.72 -17.19
N LYS A 83 -21.14 7.87 -17.43
CA LYS A 83 -19.73 8.11 -17.06
C LYS A 83 -19.49 7.99 -15.54
N ILE A 84 -20.45 8.39 -14.71
CA ILE A 84 -20.33 8.38 -13.24
C ILE A 84 -20.33 6.94 -12.70
N GLY A 85 -21.25 6.09 -13.18
CA GLY A 85 -21.28 4.68 -12.80
C GLY A 85 -20.00 3.93 -13.20
N SER A 86 -19.42 4.27 -14.36
CA SER A 86 -18.15 3.70 -14.81
C SER A 86 -16.95 4.12 -13.94
N ILE A 87 -16.90 5.38 -13.50
CA ILE A 87 -15.84 5.89 -12.62
C ILE A 87 -15.90 5.20 -11.26
N LEU A 88 -17.10 5.15 -10.65
CA LEU A 88 -17.31 4.49 -9.36
C LEU A 88 -16.97 3.00 -9.43
N GLY A 89 -17.43 2.30 -10.47
CA GLY A 89 -17.08 0.89 -10.69
C GLY A 89 -15.57 0.67 -10.75
N LYS A 90 -14.85 1.47 -11.54
CA LYS A 90 -13.37 1.39 -11.64
C LYS A 90 -12.66 1.70 -10.33
N GLN A 91 -13.20 2.60 -9.52
CA GLN A 91 -12.60 2.92 -8.22
C GLN A 91 -12.76 1.75 -7.26
N VAL A 92 -13.95 1.14 -7.16
CA VAL A 92 -14.16 0.00 -6.27
C VAL A 92 -13.33 -1.21 -6.72
N THR A 93 -13.23 -1.48 -8.02
CA THR A 93 -12.37 -2.58 -8.51
C THR A 93 -10.89 -2.34 -8.23
N LYS A 94 -10.42 -1.09 -8.30
CA LYS A 94 -9.03 -0.73 -7.97
C LYS A 94 -8.72 -0.88 -6.49
N GLU A 95 -9.69 -0.63 -5.62
CA GLU A 95 -9.52 -0.89 -4.20
C GLU A 95 -9.44 -2.41 -3.95
N ALA A 96 -10.17 -3.27 -4.66
CA ALA A 96 -10.10 -4.71 -4.43
C ALA A 96 -8.76 -5.39 -4.83
N THR A 97 -7.79 -4.66 -5.41
CA THR A 97 -6.50 -5.24 -5.81
C THR A 97 -5.49 -5.30 -4.66
N LYS A 98 -4.39 -6.05 -4.82
CA LYS A 98 -3.23 -6.06 -3.92
C LYS A 98 -2.67 -4.66 -3.69
N LEU A 99 -2.47 -3.87 -4.76
CA LEU A 99 -2.07 -2.47 -4.61
C LEU A 99 -3.14 -1.63 -3.88
N GLY A 100 -4.42 -1.92 -4.08
CA GLY A 100 -5.51 -1.31 -3.31
C GLY A 100 -5.39 -1.60 -1.81
N ALA A 101 -5.10 -2.86 -1.44
CA ALA A 101 -4.86 -3.26 -0.06
C ALA A 101 -3.63 -2.58 0.54
N VAL A 102 -2.52 -2.49 -0.20
CA VAL A 102 -1.34 -1.71 0.21
C VAL A 102 -1.74 -0.26 0.53
N LYS A 103 -2.51 0.40 -0.34
CA LYS A 103 -2.94 1.78 -0.12
C LYS A 103 -3.84 1.92 1.11
N ARG A 104 -4.79 1.00 1.31
CA ARG A 104 -5.70 1.00 2.46
C ARG A 104 -4.95 0.91 3.78
N ASN A 105 -3.88 0.15 3.84
CA ASN A 105 -3.10 -0.04 5.05
C ASN A 105 -2.05 1.07 5.24
N LEU A 106 -1.31 1.43 4.18
CA LEU A 106 -0.19 2.37 4.28
C LEU A 106 -0.64 3.82 4.46
N ILE A 107 -1.72 4.26 3.80
CA ILE A 107 -2.20 5.64 3.92
C ILE A 107 -2.55 6.01 5.38
N PRO A 108 -3.39 5.24 6.11
CA PRO A 108 -3.65 5.54 7.52
C PRO A 108 -2.39 5.42 8.37
N ALA A 109 -1.49 4.48 8.10
CA ALA A 109 -0.22 4.36 8.83
C ALA A 109 0.65 5.63 8.69
N ILE A 110 0.83 6.15 7.46
CA ILE A 110 1.54 7.40 7.23
C ILE A 110 0.84 8.59 7.90
N LYS A 111 -0.51 8.62 7.91
CA LYS A 111 -1.26 9.66 8.64
C LYS A 111 -1.02 9.59 10.16
N GLY A 112 -0.83 8.39 10.70
CA GLY A 112 -0.65 8.12 12.13
C GLY A 112 0.78 8.28 12.64
N LEU A 113 1.79 8.40 11.76
CA LEU A 113 3.19 8.58 12.17
C LEU A 113 3.33 9.75 13.17
N PRO A 114 4.06 9.62 14.28
CA PRO A 114 4.25 10.69 15.25
C PRO A 114 5.03 11.86 14.65
N ASP A 115 4.81 13.07 15.17
CA ASP A 115 5.57 14.26 14.74
C ASP A 115 7.07 14.06 15.01
N GLY A 116 7.91 14.47 14.06
CA GLY A 116 9.38 14.32 14.17
C GLY A 116 9.93 13.02 13.58
N LYS A 117 9.09 11.99 13.38
CA LYS A 117 9.51 10.71 12.79
C LYS A 117 10.03 10.89 11.37
N LYS A 118 11.16 10.28 11.03
CA LYS A 118 11.70 10.31 9.67
C LYS A 118 11.17 9.15 8.84
N PHE A 119 10.72 9.45 7.61
CA PHE A 119 10.27 8.43 6.66
C PHE A 119 10.51 8.79 5.19
N LEU A 120 10.49 7.77 4.34
CA LEU A 120 10.48 7.86 2.88
C LEU A 120 9.47 6.89 2.29
N VAL A 121 9.01 7.19 1.07
CA VAL A 121 8.14 6.29 0.30
C VAL A 121 8.70 6.15 -1.11
N PHE A 122 9.11 4.94 -1.47
CA PHE A 122 9.50 4.56 -2.82
C PHE A 122 8.47 3.59 -3.40
N ALA A 123 8.35 3.58 -4.72
CA ALA A 123 7.61 2.57 -5.46
C ALA A 123 8.52 1.98 -6.53
N PHE A 124 8.34 0.70 -6.87
CA PHE A 124 9.14 0.06 -7.92
C PHE A 124 8.30 -0.83 -8.83
N ASN A 125 8.73 -0.91 -10.10
CA ASN A 125 8.31 -1.90 -11.09
C ASN A 125 9.54 -2.28 -11.94
N ASN A 126 9.62 -1.83 -13.19
CA ASN A 126 10.85 -1.85 -14.00
C ASN A 126 11.86 -0.75 -13.60
N SER A 127 11.45 0.18 -12.73
CA SER A 127 12.29 1.28 -12.24
C SER A 127 11.82 1.72 -10.86
N VAL A 128 12.68 2.42 -10.12
CA VAL A 128 12.34 2.98 -8.81
C VAL A 128 11.87 4.42 -8.94
N THR A 129 10.65 4.68 -8.49
CA THR A 129 10.08 6.03 -8.35
C THR A 129 10.16 6.46 -6.89
N LYS A 130 10.83 7.58 -6.62
CA LYS A 130 11.04 8.11 -5.27
C LYS A 130 10.10 9.28 -5.01
N GLN A 131 9.43 9.28 -3.86
CA GLN A 131 8.63 10.43 -3.44
C GLN A 131 9.49 11.64 -3.03
N ALA A 132 10.70 11.38 -2.52
CA ALA A 132 11.72 12.36 -2.19
C ALA A 132 13.11 11.70 -2.21
N ASN A 133 14.16 12.50 -2.33
CA ASN A 133 15.54 12.00 -2.36
C ASN A 133 16.18 11.84 -0.98
N ALA A 134 15.59 12.41 0.06
CA ALA A 134 16.08 12.38 1.43
C ALA A 134 14.91 12.26 2.42
N PHE A 135 15.19 11.72 3.61
CA PHE A 135 14.20 11.50 4.65
C PHE A 135 13.38 12.76 4.98
N LYS A 136 12.05 12.60 4.94
CA LYS A 136 11.12 13.63 5.40
C LYS A 136 10.88 13.47 6.88
N VAL A 137 10.86 14.58 7.59
CA VAL A 137 10.36 14.64 8.96
C VAL A 137 8.82 14.67 8.90
N ALA A 138 8.17 13.79 9.66
CA ALA A 138 6.73 13.69 9.71
C ALA A 138 6.15 14.95 10.36
N ASP A 139 5.53 15.76 9.52
CA ASP A 139 4.62 16.84 9.84
C ASP A 139 3.36 16.71 8.98
N ASN A 140 2.39 17.60 9.15
CA ASN A 140 1.14 17.54 8.38
C ASN A 140 1.35 17.63 6.86
N MET A 141 2.36 18.39 6.40
CA MET A 141 2.64 18.58 4.97
C MET A 141 3.32 17.35 4.37
N ALA A 142 4.32 16.78 5.07
CA ALA A 142 5.03 15.57 4.68
C ALA A 142 4.06 14.39 4.61
N ARG A 143 3.24 14.15 5.64
CA ARG A 143 2.22 13.08 5.63
C ARG A 143 1.23 13.26 4.48
N THR A 144 0.71 14.47 4.28
CA THR A 144 -0.27 14.74 3.22
C THR A 144 0.33 14.52 1.83
N SER A 145 1.52 15.07 1.56
CA SER A 145 2.19 14.90 0.26
C SER A 145 2.58 13.45 -0.02
N SER A 146 3.02 12.70 0.99
CA SER A 146 3.33 11.26 0.85
C SER A 146 2.07 10.43 0.61
N ASN A 147 0.96 10.74 1.29
CA ASN A 147 -0.32 10.08 1.04
C ASN A 147 -0.86 10.35 -0.37
N LEU A 148 -0.68 11.57 -0.89
CA LEU A 148 -1.03 11.89 -2.28
C LEU A 148 -0.18 11.11 -3.28
N PHE A 149 1.12 10.94 -3.00
CA PHE A 149 1.99 10.10 -3.81
C PHE A 149 1.49 8.65 -3.84
N VAL A 150 1.28 8.03 -2.67
CA VAL A 150 0.78 6.65 -2.54
C VAL A 150 -0.57 6.46 -3.23
N LYS A 151 -1.51 7.39 -3.03
CA LYS A 151 -2.85 7.34 -3.64
C LYS A 151 -2.79 7.27 -5.17
N ASN A 152 -1.85 7.99 -5.78
CA ASN A 152 -1.72 8.11 -7.23
C ASN A 152 -0.92 6.96 -7.88
N LEU A 153 -0.34 6.04 -7.10
CA LEU A 153 0.35 4.87 -7.66
C LEU A 153 -0.59 4.00 -8.49
N THR A 154 -0.08 3.40 -9.54
CA THR A 154 -0.79 2.44 -10.38
C THR A 154 0.09 1.24 -10.64
N ALA A 155 -0.47 0.05 -10.50
CA ALA A 155 0.22 -1.20 -10.81
C ALA A 155 0.40 -1.29 -12.33
N GLN A 156 1.63 -1.52 -12.78
CA GLN A 156 1.99 -1.67 -14.18
C GLN A 156 3.44 -2.15 -14.34
N GLY A 157 3.73 -2.79 -15.47
CA GLY A 157 5.10 -3.20 -15.82
C GLY A 157 5.53 -4.49 -15.14
N GLY A 158 6.83 -4.77 -15.19
CA GLY A 158 7.45 -5.95 -14.56
C GLY A 158 7.88 -5.70 -13.12
N THR A 159 8.50 -6.71 -12.51
CA THR A 159 8.84 -6.72 -11.07
C THR A 159 10.37 -6.78 -10.86
N ASP A 160 11.05 -5.64 -10.92
CA ASP A 160 12.49 -5.52 -10.61
C ASP A 160 12.70 -5.29 -9.10
N THR A 161 12.41 -6.34 -8.32
CA THR A 161 12.53 -6.34 -6.85
C THR A 161 13.97 -6.09 -6.41
N LEU A 162 14.95 -6.64 -7.14
CA LEU A 162 16.35 -6.47 -6.82
C LEU A 162 16.74 -5.00 -6.90
N GLN A 163 16.45 -4.32 -8.01
CA GLN A 163 16.76 -2.90 -8.14
C GLN A 163 16.04 -2.05 -7.08
N GLY A 164 14.77 -2.37 -6.78
CA GLY A 164 14.00 -1.74 -5.71
C GLY A 164 14.70 -1.80 -4.36
N LEU A 165 15.10 -3.01 -3.94
CA LEU A 165 15.80 -3.24 -2.67
C LEU A 165 17.18 -2.60 -2.64
N LEU A 166 17.98 -2.74 -3.70
CA LEU A 166 19.33 -2.16 -3.75
C LEU A 166 19.30 -0.63 -3.66
N GLN A 167 18.33 0.04 -4.30
CA GLN A 167 18.16 1.48 -4.16
C GLN A 167 17.66 1.90 -2.78
N ALA A 168 16.77 1.11 -2.17
CA ALA A 168 16.31 1.37 -0.81
C ALA A 168 17.47 1.24 0.20
N ILE A 169 18.24 0.16 0.14
CA ILE A 169 19.42 -0.08 0.99
C ILE A 169 20.49 1.00 0.81
N ALA A 170 20.69 1.48 -0.42
CA ALA A 170 21.65 2.54 -0.70
C ALA A 170 21.19 3.95 -0.30
N THR A 171 19.97 4.09 0.24
CA THR A 171 19.45 5.39 0.68
C THR A 171 20.17 5.85 1.95
N GLU A 172 20.67 7.08 1.94
CA GLU A 172 21.35 7.66 3.10
C GLU A 172 20.45 7.67 4.34
N ASP A 173 21.03 7.37 5.50
CA ASP A 173 20.35 7.28 6.80
C ASP A 173 19.21 6.26 6.91
N VAL A 174 19.03 5.35 5.95
CA VAL A 174 18.03 4.29 6.05
C VAL A 174 18.41 3.31 7.16
N GLN A 175 17.45 2.97 8.01
CA GLN A 175 17.65 2.04 9.13
C GLN A 175 16.70 0.86 9.05
N GLU A 176 15.48 1.09 8.54
CA GLU A 176 14.52 0.02 8.28
C GLU A 176 13.82 0.23 6.93
N ILE A 177 13.54 -0.88 6.24
CA ILE A 177 12.78 -0.95 5.01
C ILE A 177 11.55 -1.82 5.27
N VAL A 178 10.39 -1.36 4.82
CA VAL A 178 9.16 -2.17 4.81
C VAL A 178 8.79 -2.41 3.35
N LEU A 179 9.05 -3.62 2.87
CA LEU A 179 8.68 -4.07 1.52
C LEU A 179 7.23 -4.55 1.51
N MET A 180 6.41 -3.99 0.62
CA MET A 180 5.03 -4.42 0.37
C MET A 180 4.95 -4.94 -1.06
N SER A 181 4.81 -6.26 -1.23
CA SER A 181 4.90 -6.95 -2.53
C SER A 181 4.14 -8.27 -2.49
N ASP A 182 3.86 -8.88 -3.64
CA ASP A 182 3.48 -10.29 -3.73
C ASP A 182 4.70 -11.22 -3.88
N GLY A 183 5.93 -10.69 -3.85
CA GLY A 183 7.14 -11.48 -3.75
C GLY A 183 7.51 -12.23 -5.03
N LEU A 184 7.00 -11.82 -6.19
CA LEU A 184 7.27 -12.45 -7.49
C LEU A 184 8.31 -11.63 -8.29
N PRO A 185 9.61 -11.66 -7.94
CA PRO A 185 10.63 -10.97 -8.73
C PRO A 185 10.70 -11.54 -10.15
N ASN A 186 11.05 -10.69 -11.12
CA ASN A 186 11.42 -11.15 -12.47
C ASN A 186 12.69 -12.02 -12.43
N ASP A 187 13.60 -11.72 -11.51
CA ASP A 187 14.82 -12.47 -11.27
C ASP A 187 14.57 -13.72 -10.43
N ASN A 188 15.54 -14.62 -10.40
CA ASN A 188 15.49 -15.75 -9.46
C ASN A 188 15.49 -15.24 -8.01
N PRO A 189 14.52 -15.63 -7.16
CA PRO A 189 14.45 -15.20 -5.75
C PRO A 189 15.76 -15.39 -4.97
N ASN A 190 16.51 -16.47 -5.23
CA ASN A 190 17.79 -16.72 -4.58
C ASN A 190 18.85 -15.69 -4.98
N THR A 191 18.86 -15.25 -6.24
CA THR A 191 19.75 -14.18 -6.70
C THR A 191 19.44 -12.87 -5.98
N VAL A 192 18.15 -12.56 -5.77
CA VAL A 192 17.76 -11.37 -5.02
C VAL A 192 18.26 -11.43 -3.57
N LEU A 193 18.06 -12.56 -2.89
CA LEU A 193 18.53 -12.77 -1.51
C LEU A 193 20.06 -12.62 -1.40
N GLU A 194 20.81 -13.26 -2.31
CA GLU A 194 22.27 -13.19 -2.31
C GLU A 194 22.79 -11.76 -2.53
N GLU A 195 22.23 -11.03 -3.48
CA GLU A 195 22.66 -9.65 -3.77
C GLU A 195 22.27 -8.68 -2.66
N VAL A 196 21.07 -8.84 -2.07
CA VAL A 196 20.67 -8.07 -0.88
C VAL A 196 21.65 -8.31 0.26
N LYS A 197 21.98 -9.58 0.55
CA LYS A 197 22.95 -9.93 1.59
C LYS A 197 24.34 -9.34 1.35
N LYS A 198 24.80 -9.31 0.10
CA LYS A 198 26.07 -8.67 -0.27
C LYS A 198 26.05 -7.16 -0.10
N ARG A 199 24.90 -6.51 -0.38
CA ARG A 199 24.79 -5.05 -0.40
C ARG A 199 24.39 -4.44 0.93
N ASN A 200 23.65 -5.16 1.76
CA ASN A 200 23.17 -4.70 3.06
C ASN A 200 24.27 -4.78 4.14
N THR A 201 25.36 -4.02 3.95
CA THR A 201 26.51 -4.02 4.85
C THR A 201 26.31 -3.17 6.11
N ASN A 202 25.23 -2.39 6.15
CA ASN A 202 24.91 -1.47 7.25
C ASN A 202 23.81 -2.03 8.16
N ASP A 203 23.50 -3.33 8.07
CA ASP A 203 22.49 -4.03 8.86
C ASP A 203 21.10 -3.35 8.82
N VAL A 204 20.70 -2.85 7.66
CA VAL A 204 19.36 -2.28 7.45
C VAL A 204 18.33 -3.37 7.70
N ILE A 205 17.37 -3.11 8.60
CA ILE A 205 16.30 -4.07 8.90
C ILE A 205 15.35 -4.12 7.71
N ILE A 206 15.01 -5.31 7.21
CA ILE A 206 14.04 -5.44 6.10
C ILE A 206 12.83 -6.23 6.58
N HIS A 207 11.71 -5.54 6.76
CA HIS A 207 10.41 -6.17 6.96
C HIS A 207 9.75 -6.44 5.61
N THR A 208 8.94 -7.49 5.54
CA THR A 208 8.20 -7.86 4.34
C THR A 208 6.73 -8.09 4.67
N ILE A 209 5.86 -7.52 3.84
CA ILE A 209 4.41 -7.70 3.91
C ILE A 209 3.96 -8.27 2.56
N ALA A 210 3.53 -9.53 2.59
CA ALA A 210 3.05 -10.24 1.41
C ALA A 210 1.56 -9.99 1.18
N PHE A 211 1.18 -9.68 -0.07
CA PHE A 211 -0.19 -9.46 -0.51
C PHE A 211 -0.60 -10.49 -1.57
N GLY A 212 -1.85 -10.99 -1.51
CA GLY A 212 -2.37 -12.02 -2.40
C GLY A 212 -2.05 -13.47 -1.99
N GLU A 213 -2.90 -14.42 -2.39
CA GLU A 213 -2.69 -15.85 -2.15
C GLU A 213 -1.57 -16.49 -2.98
N ASP A 214 -1.32 -15.90 -4.14
CA ASP A 214 -0.28 -16.28 -5.11
C ASP A 214 1.10 -15.72 -4.75
N ALA A 215 1.24 -15.06 -3.60
CA ALA A 215 2.51 -14.48 -3.19
C ALA A 215 3.57 -15.54 -2.88
N ASP A 216 4.83 -15.27 -3.23
CA ASP A 216 5.96 -16.10 -2.82
C ASP A 216 6.32 -15.85 -1.34
N LEU A 217 5.57 -16.51 -0.46
CA LEU A 217 5.76 -16.38 0.98
C LEU A 217 7.14 -16.87 1.43
N SER A 218 7.72 -17.86 0.73
CA SER A 218 9.03 -18.41 1.08
C SER A 218 10.14 -17.39 0.84
N PHE A 219 10.12 -16.73 -0.32
CA PHE A 219 11.03 -15.63 -0.62
C PHE A 219 10.86 -14.49 0.38
N MET A 220 9.63 -14.01 0.58
CA MET A 220 9.33 -12.87 1.46
C MET A 220 9.74 -13.14 2.91
N GLN A 221 9.46 -14.35 3.42
CA GLN A 221 9.84 -14.75 4.77
C GLN A 221 11.35 -14.88 4.93
N THR A 222 12.04 -15.45 3.94
CA THR A 222 13.50 -15.59 3.96
C THR A 222 14.18 -14.22 3.92
N LEU A 223 13.72 -13.33 3.03
CA LEU A 223 14.23 -11.97 2.92
C LEU A 223 14.15 -11.22 4.26
N ALA A 224 13.00 -11.28 4.93
CA ALA A 224 12.86 -10.64 6.24
C ALA A 224 13.77 -11.28 7.30
N LYS A 225 13.76 -12.61 7.38
CA LYS A 225 14.55 -13.36 8.37
C LYS A 225 16.05 -13.10 8.23
N GLU A 226 16.58 -13.06 7.02
CA GLU A 226 18.01 -12.83 6.77
C GLU A 226 18.46 -11.39 7.06
N ASN A 227 17.52 -10.46 7.18
CA ASN A 227 17.77 -9.03 7.43
C ASN A 227 17.11 -8.56 8.73
N ASN A 228 17.01 -9.44 9.73
CA ASN A 228 16.53 -9.16 11.09
C ASN A 228 15.13 -8.51 11.17
N GLY A 229 14.32 -8.65 10.12
CA GLY A 229 12.99 -8.06 10.05
C GLY A 229 11.88 -9.05 10.38
N THR A 230 10.66 -8.58 10.18
CA THR A 230 9.42 -9.33 10.41
C THR A 230 8.74 -9.59 9.09
N PHE A 231 8.27 -10.82 8.91
CA PHE A 231 7.43 -11.21 7.80
C PHE A 231 5.96 -11.22 8.23
N ILE A 232 5.11 -10.64 7.38
CA ILE A 232 3.68 -10.47 7.61
C ILE A 232 2.94 -10.84 6.33
N THR A 233 1.73 -11.36 6.47
CA THR A 233 0.81 -11.61 5.36
C THR A 233 -0.40 -10.71 5.49
N SER A 234 -0.98 -10.27 4.37
CA SER A 234 -2.24 -9.49 4.35
C SER A 234 -3.45 -10.26 4.90
N LYS A 235 -3.32 -11.56 5.15
CA LYS A 235 -4.36 -12.48 5.63
C LYS A 235 -4.76 -12.36 7.11
N MET A 236 -4.33 -11.32 7.84
CA MET A 236 -4.70 -11.15 9.25
C MET A 236 -6.17 -10.77 9.44
#